data_AF-A0A519SLG5-F1
#
_entry.id   AF-A0A519SLG5-F1
#
_cell.length_a   1.000
_cell.length_b   1.000
_cell.length_c   1.000
_cell.angle_alpha   90.00
_cell.angle_beta   90.00
_cell.angle_gamma   90.00
#
_symmetry.space_group_name_H-M   'P 1'
#
loop_
_entity.id
_entity.type
_entity.pdbx_description
1 polymer ?
#
loop_
_entity_poly.entity_id
_entity_poly.type
_entity_poly.pdbx_seq_one_letter_code
_entity_poly.pdbx_strand_id
1 'polypeptide(L)'
;MKTIINTKDAPAPIGPYSQAVMANGFLFISGQVAINPENGDINLSSIAEETHQVMRNINAVLLEAEYAFEDVVKTTIFLSDMGLFAAVNEVYGSYF
;
A
#
# COMPACT_ATOMS: atom_id res chain seq x y z
N MET A 1 -1.09 -18.51 15.70
CA MET A 1 -1.16 -17.19 16.36
C MET A 1 -1.06 -16.14 15.26
N LYS A 2 -1.79 -15.03 15.35
CA LYS A 2 -1.65 -13.92 14.40
C LYS A 2 -0.70 -12.87 14.97
N THR A 3 0.04 -12.18 14.10
CA THR A 3 0.88 -11.04 14.47
C THR A 3 0.35 -9.80 13.76
N ILE A 4 0.22 -8.70 14.49
CA ILE A 4 -0.20 -7.41 13.93
C ILE A 4 1.05 -6.67 13.49
N ILE A 5 1.03 -6.14 12.27
CA ILE A 5 2.10 -5.31 11.71
C ILE A 5 1.66 -3.85 11.77
N ASN A 6 2.51 -2.99 12.30
CA ASN A 6 2.26 -1.57 12.46
C ASN A 6 3.57 -0.79 12.34
N THR A 7 3.59 0.20 11.45
CA THR A 7 4.70 1.14 11.27
C THR A 7 4.18 2.56 11.21
N LYS A 8 5.03 3.50 11.63
CA LYS A 8 4.80 4.95 11.48
C LYS A 8 5.05 5.44 10.04
N ASP A 9 5.72 4.63 9.21
CA ASP A 9 6.10 5.00 7.85
C ASP A 9 4.99 4.64 6.82
N ALA A 10 3.84 4.16 7.30
CA ALA A 10 2.62 3.96 6.53
C ALA A 10 1.44 4.65 7.25
N PRO A 11 0.36 5.02 6.53
CA PRO A 11 -0.75 5.74 7.12
C PRO A 11 -1.36 5.01 8.32
N ALA A 12 -1.65 5.76 9.38
CA ALA A 12 -2.37 5.24 10.52
C ALA A 12 -3.79 4.80 10.10
N PRO A 13 -4.29 3.65 10.58
CA PRO A 13 -5.68 3.26 10.34
C PRO A 13 -6.66 4.30 10.87
N ILE A 14 -7.57 4.77 10.02
CA ILE A 14 -8.63 5.71 10.44
C ILE A 14 -9.76 4.98 11.19
N GLY A 15 -9.93 3.68 10.89
CA GLY A 15 -10.98 2.82 11.44
C GLY A 15 -10.44 1.62 12.23
N PRO A 16 -11.33 0.71 12.66
CA PRO A 16 -10.97 -0.45 13.49
C PRO A 16 -10.34 -1.58 12.67
N TYR A 17 -9.18 -1.32 12.05
CA TYR A 17 -8.39 -2.30 11.30
C TYR A 17 -6.89 -2.13 11.56
N SER A 18 -6.09 -3.11 11.15
CA SER A 18 -4.61 -3.08 11.23
C SER A 18 -4.00 -2.80 9.86
N GLN A 19 -2.83 -2.17 9.80
CA GLN A 19 -2.13 -1.94 8.52
C GLN A 19 -1.86 -3.26 7.78
N ALA A 20 -1.35 -4.26 8.52
CA ALA A 20 -1.33 -5.64 8.04
C ALA A 20 -1.43 -6.65 9.19
N VAL A 21 -1.74 -7.89 8.84
CA VAL A 21 -1.78 -9.03 9.75
C VAL A 21 -1.02 -10.19 9.13
N MET A 22 -0.07 -10.75 9.88
CA MET A 22 0.60 -12.00 9.54
C MET A 22 -0.17 -13.17 10.15
N ALA A 23 -0.54 -14.14 9.32
CA ALA A 23 -1.20 -15.37 9.75
C ALA A 23 -0.78 -16.55 8.87
N ASN A 24 -0.35 -17.64 9.52
CA ASN A 24 0.02 -18.89 8.85
C ASN A 24 1.06 -18.72 7.72
N GLY A 25 2.05 -17.83 7.92
CA GLY A 25 3.11 -17.58 6.95
C GLY A 25 2.72 -16.63 5.80
N PHE A 26 1.52 -16.06 5.81
CA PHE A 26 1.08 -15.06 4.83
C PHE A 26 0.87 -13.70 5.48
N LEU A 27 1.36 -12.65 4.81
CA LEU A 27 1.10 -11.27 5.16
C LEU A 27 -0.13 -10.76 4.41
N PHE A 28 -1.14 -10.32 5.14
CA PHE A 28 -2.34 -9.70 4.58
C PHE A 28 -2.28 -8.19 4.84
N ILE A 29 -2.00 -7.41 3.80
CA ILE A 29 -1.92 -5.95 3.86
C ILE A 29 -3.30 -5.35 3.60
N SER A 30 -3.75 -4.45 4.47
CA SER A 30 -4.97 -3.67 4.27
C SER A 30 -4.85 -2.78 3.04
N GLY A 31 -5.98 -2.46 2.40
CA GLY A 31 -6.00 -1.55 1.25
C GLY A 31 -5.28 -0.25 1.57
N GLN A 32 -4.25 0.08 0.78
CA GLN A 32 -3.50 1.32 0.92
C GLN A 32 -4.08 2.38 0.00
N VAL A 33 -4.06 3.63 0.49
CA VAL A 33 -4.52 4.82 -0.23
C VAL A 33 -3.39 5.86 -0.25
N ALA A 34 -3.51 6.88 -1.11
CA ALA A 34 -2.49 7.90 -1.35
C ALA A 34 -2.35 8.94 -0.22
N ILE A 35 -2.47 8.51 1.04
CA ILE A 35 -2.22 9.34 2.22
C ILE A 35 -0.71 9.38 2.47
N ASN A 36 -0.15 10.56 2.69
CA ASN A 36 1.21 10.73 3.16
C ASN A 36 1.25 10.45 4.69
N PRO A 37 2.05 9.48 5.16
CA PRO A 37 2.12 9.12 6.58
C PRO A 37 2.69 10.23 7.48
N GLU A 38 3.47 11.17 6.93
CA GLU A 38 4.11 12.24 7.72
C GLU A 38 3.13 13.33 8.15
N ASN A 39 2.19 13.70 7.28
CA ASN A 39 1.28 14.82 7.49
C ASN A 39 -0.21 14.44 7.43
N GLY A 40 -0.55 13.25 6.96
CA GLY A 40 -1.93 12.77 6.81
C GLY A 40 -2.66 13.32 5.57
N ASP A 41 -1.98 14.08 4.71
CA ASP A 41 -2.58 14.68 3.52
C ASP A 41 -2.65 13.69 2.35
N ILE A 42 -3.62 13.90 1.46
CA ILE A 42 -3.71 13.18 0.18
C ILE A 42 -3.17 14.08 -0.92
N ASN A 43 -2.08 13.67 -1.56
CA ASN A 43 -1.53 14.40 -2.71
C ASN A 43 -2.25 13.97 -3.99
N LEU A 44 -3.19 14.81 -4.45
CA LEU A 44 -3.98 14.60 -5.67
C LEU A 44 -3.41 15.36 -6.90
N SER A 45 -2.11 15.65 -6.91
CA SER A 45 -1.50 16.42 -8.01
C SER A 45 -1.51 15.67 -9.34
N SER A 46 -1.42 14.33 -9.30
CA SER A 46 -1.63 13.45 -10.46
C SER A 46 -1.87 12.01 -10.02
N ILE A 47 -2.50 11.21 -10.88
CA ILE A 47 -2.69 9.77 -10.63
C ILE A 47 -1.37 9.01 -10.49
N ALA A 48 -0.30 9.49 -11.14
CA ALA A 48 1.03 8.91 -11.01
C ALA A 48 1.59 9.11 -9.60
N GLU A 49 1.48 10.32 -9.05
CA GLU A 49 1.90 10.62 -7.68
C GLU A 49 1.04 9.89 -6.63
N GLU A 50 -0.27 9.79 -6.85
CA GLU A 50 -1.15 8.98 -6.01
C GLU A 50 -0.71 7.51 -6.00
N THR A 51 -0.43 6.95 -7.19
CA THR A 51 0.03 5.56 -7.32
C THR A 51 1.37 5.38 -6.62
N HIS A 52 2.35 6.27 -6.84
CA HIS A 52 3.63 6.22 -6.14
C HIS A 52 3.45 6.29 -4.61
N GLN A 53 2.54 7.12 -4.10
CA GLN A 53 2.28 7.20 -2.67
C GLN A 53 1.70 5.89 -2.13
N VAL A 54 0.72 5.30 -2.82
CA VAL A 54 0.18 3.97 -2.47
C VAL A 54 1.29 2.93 -2.43
N MET A 55 2.16 2.90 -3.44
CA MET A 55 3.26 1.93 -3.50
C MET A 55 4.30 2.15 -2.40
N ARG A 56 4.64 3.40 -2.06
CA ARG A 56 5.50 3.73 -0.90
C ARG A 56 4.90 3.24 0.40
N ASN A 57 3.59 3.43 0.60
CA ASN A 57 2.87 2.96 1.78
C ASN A 57 2.88 1.42 1.88
N ILE A 58 2.67 0.71 0.77
CA ILE A 58 2.79 -0.76 0.72
C ILE A 58 4.21 -1.19 1.08
N ASN A 59 5.23 -0.54 0.52
CA ASN A 59 6.64 -0.85 0.79
C ASN A 59 6.99 -0.70 2.28
N ALA A 60 6.51 0.37 2.93
CA ALA A 60 6.74 0.58 4.36
C ALA A 60 6.16 -0.57 5.22
N VAL A 61 4.97 -1.06 4.87
CA VAL A 61 4.34 -2.20 5.57
C VAL A 61 5.08 -3.52 5.28
N LEU A 62 5.56 -3.72 4.05
CA LEU A 62 6.38 -4.88 3.70
C LEU A 62 7.69 -4.88 4.50
N LEU A 63 8.40 -3.76 4.54
CA LEU A 63 9.67 -3.62 5.27
C LEU A 63 9.50 -3.85 6.77
N GLU A 64 8.43 -3.33 7.39
CA GLU A 64 8.11 -3.58 8.80
C GLU A 64 7.88 -5.07 9.08
N ALA A 65 7.40 -5.82 8.09
CA ALA A 65 7.20 -7.26 8.18
C ALA A 65 8.40 -8.09 7.70
N GLU A 66 9.53 -7.46 7.35
CA GLU A 66 10.72 -8.09 6.77
C GLU A 66 10.50 -8.75 5.39
N TYR A 67 9.64 -8.16 4.56
CA TYR A 67 9.38 -8.56 3.16
C TYR A 67 9.77 -7.45 2.18
N ALA A 68 9.84 -7.81 0.89
CA ALA A 68 9.98 -6.90 -0.24
C ALA A 68 8.87 -7.12 -1.29
N PHE A 69 8.84 -6.27 -2.33
CA PHE A 69 7.89 -6.43 -3.44
C PHE A 69 8.04 -7.78 -4.18
N GLU A 70 9.25 -8.34 -4.19
CA GLU A 70 9.55 -9.66 -4.78
C GLU A 70 8.79 -10.81 -4.09
N ASP A 71 8.35 -10.62 -2.84
CA ASP A 71 7.58 -11.61 -2.08
C ASP A 71 6.06 -11.50 -2.32
N VAL A 72 5.61 -10.46 -3.04
CA VAL A 72 4.19 -10.21 -3.26
C VAL A 72 3.64 -11.12 -4.35
N VAL A 73 2.73 -12.01 -3.96
CA VAL A 73 2.13 -13.00 -4.88
C VAL A 73 0.79 -12.58 -5.50
N LYS A 74 0.13 -11.54 -4.95
CA LYS A 74 -1.19 -11.09 -5.40
C LYS A 74 -1.48 -9.65 -4.96
N THR A 75 -2.00 -8.84 -5.87
CA THR A 75 -2.53 -7.49 -5.58
C THR A 75 -3.94 -7.34 -6.13
N THR A 76 -4.73 -6.42 -5.55
CA THR A 76 -6.03 -5.98 -6.08
C THR A 76 -6.00 -4.46 -6.17
N ILE A 77 -6.12 -3.92 -7.38
CA ILE A 77 -6.13 -2.48 -7.61
C ILE A 77 -7.59 -2.04 -7.78
N PHE A 78 -8.03 -1.11 -6.94
CA PHE A 78 -9.35 -0.48 -7.06
C PHE A 78 -9.18 0.89 -7.71
N LEU A 79 -9.72 1.05 -8.92
CA LEU A 79 -9.70 2.31 -9.65
C LEU A 79 -11.06 3.01 -9.50
N SER A 80 -11.02 4.33 -9.31
CA SER A 80 -12.22 5.18 -9.35
C SER A 80 -12.77 5.34 -10.77
N ASP A 81 -11.88 5.28 -11.76
CA ASP A 81 -12.19 5.37 -13.19
C ASP A 81 -11.28 4.41 -13.97
N MET A 82 -11.87 3.60 -14.84
CA MET A 82 -11.14 2.68 -15.72
C MET A 82 -10.30 3.40 -16.78
N GLY A 83 -10.59 4.66 -17.08
CA GLY A 83 -9.73 5.50 -17.92
C GLY A 83 -8.32 5.69 -17.35
N LEU A 84 -8.13 5.49 -16.05
CA LEU A 84 -6.83 5.62 -15.36
C LEU A 84 -5.95 4.36 -15.45
N PHE A 85 -6.50 3.24 -15.95
CA PHE A 85 -5.85 1.94 -15.91
C PHE A 85 -4.45 1.92 -16.52
N ALA A 86 -4.25 2.58 -17.68
CA ALA A 86 -2.95 2.62 -18.35
C ALA A 86 -1.90 3.40 -17.53
N ALA A 87 -2.25 4.59 -17.05
CA ALA A 87 -1.36 5.44 -16.27
C ALA A 87 -0.97 4.81 -14.92
N VAL A 88 -1.92 4.15 -14.26
CA VAL A 88 -1.64 3.41 -13.01
C VAL A 88 -0.71 2.24 -13.27
N ASN A 89 -0.92 1.47 -14.34
CA ASN A 89 -0.08 0.32 -14.66
C ASN A 89 1.35 0.69 -15.05
N GLU A 90 1.55 1.84 -15.69
CA GLU A 90 2.89 2.34 -16.01
C GLU A 90 3.73 2.54 -14.73
N VAL A 91 3.16 3.18 -13.71
CA VAL A 91 3.83 3.36 -12.42
C VAL A 91 3.90 2.04 -11.65
N TYR A 92 2.80 1.30 -11.55
CA TYR A 92 2.73 0.04 -10.81
C TYR A 92 3.79 -0.97 -11.31
N GLY A 93 3.94 -1.07 -12.64
CA GLY A 93 4.91 -1.98 -13.27
C GLY A 93 6.38 -1.61 -13.04
N SER A 94 6.69 -0.45 -12.44
CA SER A 94 8.07 -0.12 -12.05
C SER A 94 8.45 -0.66 -10.66
N TYR A 95 7.49 -1.16 -9.89
CA TYR A 95 7.69 -1.70 -8.54
C TYR A 95 7.72 -3.22 -8.48
N PHE A 96 7.25 -3.88 -9.54
CA PHE A 96 7.21 -5.32 -9.73
C PHE A 96 8.11 -5.72 -10.90
#